data_AF-A0A191V502-F1
#
_entry.id   AF-A0A191V502-F1
#
_cell.length_a   1.000
_cell.length_b   1.000
_cell.length_c   1.000
_cell.angle_alpha   90.00
_cell.angle_beta   90.00
_cell.angle_gamma   90.00
#
_symmetry.space_group_name_H-M   'P 1'
#
loop_
_entity.id
_entity.type
_entity.pdbx_description
1 polymer ?
#
loop_
_entity_poly.entity_id
_entity_poly.type
_entity_poly.pdbx_seq_one_letter_code
_entity_poly.pdbx_strand_id
1 'polypeptide(L)'
;MAAKLVRAQHLRDIEPLFVELPDGLSDPAVELRACLLGELALIGSGDGRRSLEAYAERLGELGHPLARLPRTRLDIEHRFAVRVRGLGSVKTVKQLRSRFPEAPSTDGGAVVGRGASDARDDGRANAAVLPFRAGGWAREPEARFFTLPNPLSLDDFGISFIKELPLRCLAGEGSHRGRALACVTTADDVLNELFTASYVGGVNGQGQGGAYARLYAWDSFYALMGMPTGVPLLEAVRRAADHRWLRFMAFTDWFHHDTSDLAFAVLDPTRTRVAVLAATDTDAHRDRPA
;
A
#
# COMPACT_ATOMS: atom_id res chain seq x y z
N MET A 1 16.79 -5.20 -12.05
CA MET A 1 17.40 -5.80 -13.28
C MET A 1 16.31 -6.25 -14.26
N ALA A 2 15.33 -7.05 -13.83
CA ALA A 2 14.17 -7.47 -14.65
C ALA A 2 13.44 -6.32 -15.37
N ALA A 3 13.08 -5.24 -14.66
CA ALA A 3 12.44 -4.07 -15.28
C ALA A 3 13.26 -3.43 -16.43
N LYS A 4 14.60 -3.43 -16.32
CA LYS A 4 15.48 -2.91 -17.38
C LYS A 4 15.47 -3.85 -18.59
N LEU A 5 15.50 -5.16 -18.37
CA LEU A 5 15.42 -6.18 -19.42
C LEU A 5 14.11 -6.09 -20.20
N VAL A 6 12.96 -6.04 -19.52
CA VAL A 6 11.63 -5.93 -20.15
C VAL A 6 11.49 -4.63 -20.97
N ARG A 7 12.13 -3.53 -20.55
CA ARG A 7 12.13 -2.28 -21.30
C ARG A 7 13.07 -2.26 -22.51
N ALA A 8 14.14 -3.04 -22.46
CA ALA A 8 15.20 -3.02 -23.47
C ALA A 8 15.07 -4.12 -24.53
N GLN A 9 14.36 -5.20 -24.24
CA GLN A 9 14.25 -6.39 -25.08
C GLN A 9 12.82 -6.58 -25.59
N HIS A 10 12.67 -7.18 -26.77
CA HIS A 10 11.34 -7.60 -27.24
C HIS A 10 10.92 -8.89 -26.54
N LEU A 11 9.61 -9.07 -26.35
CA LEU A 11 9.06 -10.27 -25.69
C LEU A 11 9.58 -11.58 -26.30
N ARG A 12 9.72 -11.65 -27.63
CA ARG A 12 10.24 -12.83 -28.35
C ARG A 12 11.67 -13.23 -27.93
N ASP A 13 12.45 -12.27 -27.43
CA ASP A 13 13.83 -12.48 -27.01
C ASP A 13 13.90 -12.87 -25.52
N ILE A 14 12.81 -12.66 -24.77
CA ILE A 14 12.67 -13.01 -23.35
C ILE A 14 11.99 -14.38 -23.20
N GLU A 15 11.01 -14.71 -24.06
CA GLU A 15 10.24 -15.96 -24.00
C GLU A 15 11.09 -17.24 -23.91
N PRO A 16 12.23 -17.38 -24.63
CA PRO A 16 13.08 -18.57 -24.53
C PRO A 16 13.60 -18.87 -23.13
N LEU A 17 13.67 -17.87 -22.23
CA LEU A 17 14.12 -18.05 -20.85
C LEU A 17 13.16 -18.92 -20.01
N PHE A 18 11.94 -19.12 -20.48
CA PHE A 18 10.86 -19.81 -19.76
C PHE A 18 10.56 -21.21 -20.30
N VAL A 19 11.34 -21.69 -21.28
CA VAL A 19 11.16 -23.04 -21.86
C VAL A 19 11.51 -24.13 -20.86
N GLU A 20 12.57 -23.91 -20.07
CA GLU A 20 13.00 -24.84 -19.03
C GLU A 20 12.33 -24.50 -17.70
N LEU A 21 11.60 -25.47 -17.15
CA LEU A 21 10.90 -25.32 -15.88
C LEU A 21 11.86 -25.55 -14.71
N PRO A 22 11.75 -24.78 -13.62
CA PRO A 22 12.64 -24.94 -12.49
C PRO A 22 12.30 -26.20 -11.68
N ASP A 23 13.34 -26.89 -11.20
CA ASP A 23 13.22 -28.00 -10.26
C ASP A 23 13.15 -27.54 -8.79
N GLY A 24 13.56 -26.30 -8.49
CA GLY A 24 13.57 -25.71 -7.16
C GLY A 24 13.79 -24.20 -7.19
N LEU A 25 13.67 -23.56 -6.02
CA LEU A 25 13.72 -22.08 -5.89
C LEU A 25 15.11 -21.52 -5.56
N SER A 26 16.11 -22.38 -5.31
CA SER A 26 17.44 -21.96 -4.85
C SER A 26 18.32 -21.36 -5.95
N ASP A 27 17.98 -21.56 -7.23
CA ASP A 27 18.73 -20.99 -8.35
C ASP A 27 18.36 -19.50 -8.55
N PRO A 28 19.33 -18.56 -8.48
CA PRO A 28 19.08 -17.14 -8.71
C PRO A 28 18.43 -16.80 -10.06
N ALA A 29 18.60 -17.65 -11.08
CA ALA A 29 17.92 -17.45 -12.36
C ALA A 29 16.40 -17.65 -12.23
N VAL A 30 15.94 -18.48 -11.27
CA VAL A 30 14.51 -18.65 -10.98
C VAL A 30 13.90 -17.37 -10.43
N GLU A 31 14.60 -16.72 -9.50
CA GLU A 31 14.20 -15.42 -8.95
C GLU A 31 14.11 -14.35 -10.04
N LEU A 32 15.13 -14.27 -10.91
CA LEU A 32 15.13 -13.34 -12.04
C LEU A 32 13.92 -13.58 -12.97
N ARG A 33 13.64 -14.84 -13.32
CA ARG A 33 12.51 -15.22 -14.18
C ARG A 33 11.16 -14.94 -13.51
N ALA A 34 11.03 -15.19 -12.21
CA ALA A 34 9.84 -14.83 -11.45
C ALA A 34 9.59 -13.31 -11.45
N CYS A 35 10.66 -12.52 -11.25
CA CYS A 35 10.60 -11.07 -11.38
C CYS A 35 10.20 -10.64 -12.81
N LEU A 36 10.78 -11.25 -13.85
CA LEU A 36 10.45 -10.95 -15.25
C LEU A 36 8.97 -11.20 -15.57
N LEU A 37 8.38 -12.31 -15.08
CA LEU A 37 6.95 -12.57 -15.21
C LEU A 37 6.11 -11.44 -14.60
N GLY A 38 6.47 -10.98 -13.39
CA GLY A 38 5.78 -9.88 -12.74
C GLY A 38 5.87 -8.55 -13.51
N GLU A 39 7.03 -8.25 -14.09
CA GLU A 39 7.22 -7.06 -14.93
C GLU A 39 6.41 -7.15 -16.23
N LEU A 40 6.38 -8.33 -16.88
CA LEU A 40 5.58 -8.57 -18.09
C LEU A 40 4.07 -8.46 -17.81
N ALA A 41 3.61 -8.95 -16.65
CA ALA A 41 2.23 -8.82 -16.21
C ALA A 41 1.82 -7.35 -16.06
N LEU A 42 2.68 -6.52 -15.45
CA LEU A 42 2.42 -5.08 -15.24
C LEU A 42 2.28 -4.28 -16.53
N ILE A 43 3.00 -4.66 -17.59
CA ILE A 43 2.91 -4.00 -18.90
C ILE A 43 1.88 -4.65 -19.84
N GLY A 44 1.22 -5.72 -19.42
CA GLY A 44 0.21 -6.43 -20.23
C GLY A 44 0.78 -7.28 -21.37
N SER A 45 2.05 -7.68 -21.29
CA SER A 45 2.75 -8.40 -22.38
C SER A 45 2.91 -9.90 -22.14
N GLY A 46 2.44 -10.43 -21.00
CA GLY A 46 2.62 -11.84 -20.61
C GLY A 46 1.46 -12.78 -20.95
N ASP A 47 0.34 -12.26 -21.47
CA ASP A 47 -0.90 -13.04 -21.60
C ASP A 47 -0.91 -13.97 -22.84
N GLY A 48 -1.54 -15.14 -22.69
CA GLY A 48 -1.75 -16.14 -23.76
C GLY A 48 -0.50 -16.87 -24.26
N ARG A 49 0.60 -16.88 -23.49
CA ARG A 49 1.85 -17.57 -23.84
C ARG A 49 2.04 -18.81 -22.97
N ARG A 50 1.93 -19.99 -23.59
CA ARG A 50 2.03 -21.29 -22.88
C ARG A 50 3.32 -21.48 -22.06
N SER A 51 4.45 -20.97 -22.55
CA SER A 51 5.75 -21.04 -21.87
C SER A 51 5.74 -20.23 -20.56
N LEU A 52 5.24 -19.00 -20.60
CA LEU A 52 5.09 -18.13 -19.43
C LEU A 52 4.08 -18.71 -18.43
N GLU A 53 2.97 -19.24 -18.94
CA GLU A 53 1.93 -19.89 -18.13
C GLU A 53 2.47 -21.11 -17.38
N ALA A 54 3.13 -22.04 -18.08
CA ALA A 54 3.71 -23.23 -17.49
C ALA A 54 4.77 -22.89 -16.43
N TYR A 55 5.61 -21.88 -16.70
CA TYR A 55 6.60 -21.43 -15.73
C TYR A 55 5.93 -20.83 -14.49
N ALA A 56 4.89 -20.00 -14.66
CA ALA A 56 4.14 -19.44 -13.54
C ALA A 56 3.43 -20.51 -12.69
N GLU A 57 2.89 -21.56 -13.32
CA GLU A 57 2.29 -22.72 -12.64
C GLU A 57 3.34 -23.44 -11.82
N ARG A 58 4.50 -23.70 -12.41
CA ARG A 58 5.60 -24.36 -11.71
C ARG A 58 6.09 -23.55 -10.51
N LEU A 59 6.19 -22.23 -10.64
CA LEU A 59 6.50 -21.35 -9.49
C LEU A 59 5.44 -21.49 -8.37
N GLY A 60 4.18 -21.63 -8.73
CA GLY A 60 3.09 -21.88 -7.78
C GLY A 60 3.22 -23.22 -7.06
N GLU A 61 3.50 -24.29 -7.78
CA GLU A 61 3.75 -25.63 -7.21
C GLU A 61 4.93 -25.64 -6.24
N LEU A 62 5.99 -24.88 -6.57
CA LEU A 62 7.17 -24.72 -5.74
C LEU A 62 6.97 -23.74 -4.56
N GLY A 63 5.81 -23.09 -4.47
CA GLY A 63 5.48 -22.16 -3.38
C GLY A 63 6.18 -20.80 -3.47
N HIS A 64 6.58 -20.36 -4.66
CA HIS A 64 7.23 -19.06 -4.83
C HIS A 64 6.25 -17.91 -4.51
N PRO A 65 6.63 -16.90 -3.70
CA PRO A 65 5.71 -15.86 -3.25
C PRO A 65 5.10 -15.04 -4.39
N LEU A 66 5.89 -14.72 -5.43
CA LEU A 66 5.40 -13.99 -6.61
C LEU A 66 4.34 -14.77 -7.42
N ALA A 67 4.22 -16.10 -7.26
CA ALA A 67 3.22 -16.89 -7.96
C ALA A 67 1.79 -16.62 -7.48
N ARG A 68 1.63 -15.97 -6.32
CA ARG A 68 0.32 -15.51 -5.82
C ARG A 68 -0.23 -14.35 -6.65
N LEU A 69 0.62 -13.61 -7.35
CA LEU A 69 0.20 -12.46 -8.14
C LEU A 69 -0.54 -12.89 -9.41
N PRO A 70 -1.50 -12.09 -9.88
CA PRO A 70 -2.19 -12.37 -11.12
C PRO A 70 -1.22 -12.21 -12.29
N ARG A 71 -1.35 -13.09 -13.30
CA ARG A 71 -0.50 -13.10 -14.50
C ARG A 71 -0.74 -11.89 -15.41
N THR A 72 -1.85 -11.19 -15.21
CA THR A 72 -2.21 -9.96 -15.89
C THR A 72 -2.34 -8.83 -14.89
N ARG A 73 -2.22 -7.59 -15.36
CA ARG A 73 -2.55 -6.41 -14.55
C ARG A 73 -4.06 -6.36 -14.31
N LEU A 74 -4.47 -6.18 -13.06
CA LEU A 74 -5.87 -5.97 -12.69
C LEU A 74 -6.25 -4.50 -12.91
N ASP A 75 -7.54 -4.22 -13.14
CA ASP A 75 -8.02 -2.86 -13.39
C ASP A 75 -7.70 -1.89 -12.24
N ILE A 76 -7.74 -2.37 -10.98
CA ILE A 76 -7.38 -1.55 -9.81
C ILE A 76 -5.91 -1.10 -9.83
N GLU A 77 -5.05 -1.79 -10.56
CA GLU A 77 -3.61 -1.53 -10.67
C GLU A 77 -3.27 -0.57 -11.81
N HIS A 78 -4.26 0.03 -12.47
CA HIS A 78 -4.07 0.89 -13.66
C HIS A 78 -3.13 2.09 -13.43
N ARG A 79 -2.93 2.52 -12.18
CA ARG A 79 -2.02 3.62 -11.82
C ARG A 79 -0.59 3.18 -11.53
N PHE A 80 -0.32 1.88 -11.41
CA PHE A 80 1.02 1.38 -11.09
C PHE A 80 2.05 1.84 -12.11
N ALA A 81 3.13 2.44 -11.59
CA ALA A 81 4.24 3.00 -12.37
C ALA A 81 3.83 4.09 -13.40
N VAL A 82 2.58 4.58 -13.36
CA VAL A 82 2.12 5.68 -14.20
C VAL A 82 2.46 7.01 -13.54
N ARG A 83 3.28 7.83 -14.21
CA ARG A 83 3.51 9.22 -13.79
C ARG A 83 2.39 10.09 -14.34
N VAL A 84 1.37 10.37 -13.52
CA VAL A 84 0.34 11.35 -13.87
C VAL A 84 0.76 12.75 -13.43
N ARG A 85 0.79 13.70 -14.36
CA ARG A 85 1.11 15.10 -14.07
C ARG A 85 0.10 15.67 -13.08
N GLY A 86 0.58 16.18 -11.95
CA GLY A 86 -0.27 16.74 -10.88
C GLY A 86 -0.65 15.75 -9.76
N LEU A 87 -0.32 14.46 -9.92
CA LEU A 87 -0.59 13.35 -8.99
C LEU A 87 0.69 12.85 -8.28
N GLY A 88 1.59 13.78 -7.94
CA GLY A 88 2.79 13.49 -7.13
C GLY A 88 2.49 13.50 -5.62
N SER A 89 3.49 13.29 -4.76
CA SER A 89 3.34 13.32 -3.29
C SER A 89 2.51 14.53 -2.80
N VAL A 90 1.57 14.28 -1.89
CA VAL A 90 0.74 15.32 -1.26
C VAL A 90 1.49 15.88 -0.05
N LYS A 91 1.95 17.13 -0.14
CA LYS A 91 2.77 17.78 0.89
C LYS A 91 2.03 18.86 1.68
N THR A 92 0.85 19.26 1.22
CA THR A 92 0.08 20.37 1.82
C THR A 92 -1.41 20.08 1.86
N VAL A 93 -2.10 20.71 2.82
CA VAL A 93 -3.58 20.69 2.91
C VAL A 93 -4.24 21.10 1.59
N LYS A 94 -3.72 22.16 0.96
CA LYS A 94 -4.28 22.68 -0.29
C LYS A 94 -4.21 21.64 -1.41
N GLN A 95 -3.09 20.92 -1.51
CA GLN A 95 -2.95 19.82 -2.47
C GLN A 95 -3.94 18.69 -2.15
N LEU A 96 -4.06 18.28 -0.89
CA LEU A 96 -4.99 17.24 -0.48
C LEU A 96 -6.43 17.58 -0.86
N ARG A 97 -6.92 18.76 -0.48
CA ARG A 97 -8.27 19.26 -0.81
C ARG A 97 -8.52 19.44 -2.29
N SER A 98 -7.49 19.78 -3.07
CA SER A 98 -7.62 19.94 -4.51
C SER A 98 -7.83 18.61 -5.25
N ARG A 99 -7.47 17.49 -4.62
CA ARG A 99 -7.53 16.15 -5.23
C ARG A 99 -8.65 15.29 -4.67
N PHE A 100 -9.02 15.50 -3.42
CA PHE A 100 -9.92 14.62 -2.69
C PHE A 100 -11.00 15.42 -1.95
N PRO A 101 -12.26 14.96 -1.96
CA PRO A 101 -13.31 15.55 -1.15
C PRO A 101 -12.98 15.46 0.35
N GLU A 102 -13.10 16.56 1.09
CA GLU A 102 -12.92 16.56 2.54
C GLU A 102 -14.03 15.75 3.22
N ALA A 103 -13.64 14.89 4.15
CA ALA A 103 -14.58 14.14 4.97
C ALA A 103 -15.07 15.05 6.12
N PRO A 104 -16.37 14.97 6.48
CA PRO A 104 -16.93 15.79 7.54
C PRO A 104 -16.24 15.56 8.89
N SER A 105 -16.17 16.61 9.68
CA SER A 105 -15.68 16.59 11.06
C SER A 105 -16.90 16.78 11.97
N THR A 106 -17.22 15.75 12.75
CA THR A 106 -18.43 15.69 13.58
C THR A 106 -18.10 15.33 15.03
N ASP A 107 -18.94 15.78 15.96
CA ASP A 107 -18.83 15.38 17.37
C ASP A 107 -19.17 13.89 17.56
N GLY A 108 -20.08 13.36 16.74
CA GLY A 108 -20.44 11.94 16.71
C GLY A 108 -19.22 11.06 16.42
N GLY A 109 -18.42 11.43 15.41
CA GLY A 109 -17.16 10.76 15.10
C GLY A 109 -16.19 10.75 16.29
N ALA A 110 -16.04 11.89 16.99
CA ALA A 110 -15.17 11.95 18.16
C ALA A 110 -15.65 11.04 19.30
N VAL A 111 -16.96 11.00 19.58
CA VAL A 111 -17.53 10.12 20.60
C VAL A 111 -17.26 8.65 20.29
N VAL A 112 -17.46 8.22 19.04
CA VAL A 112 -17.21 6.83 18.64
C VAL A 112 -15.71 6.50 18.69
N GLY A 113 -14.85 7.43 18.28
CA GLY A 113 -13.39 7.26 18.33
C GLY A 113 -12.87 6.99 19.74
N ARG A 114 -13.38 7.72 20.74
CA ARG A 114 -13.04 7.46 22.17
C ARG A 114 -13.47 6.08 22.67
N GLY A 115 -14.53 5.52 22.08
CA GLY A 115 -15.04 4.19 22.41
C GLY A 115 -14.33 3.06 21.66
N ALA A 116 -13.41 3.38 20.73
CA ALA A 116 -12.70 2.37 19.96
C ALA A 116 -11.70 1.61 20.84
N SER A 117 -11.62 0.30 20.66
CA SER A 117 -10.68 -0.57 21.36
C SER A 117 -9.58 -1.05 20.42
N ASP A 118 -8.32 -1.04 20.88
CA ASP A 118 -7.16 -1.55 20.15
C ASP A 118 -7.29 -3.08 19.96
N ALA A 119 -7.32 -3.50 18.69
CA ALA A 119 -7.39 -4.90 18.28
C ALA A 119 -6.02 -5.36 17.79
N ARG A 120 -5.08 -5.46 18.74
CA ARG A 120 -3.67 -5.78 18.46
C ARG A 120 -3.53 -7.03 17.60
N ASP A 121 -2.79 -6.87 16.51
CA ASP A 121 -2.47 -7.93 15.56
C ASP A 121 -1.12 -7.61 14.91
N ASP A 122 -0.04 -8.06 15.54
CA ASP A 122 1.32 -7.74 15.12
C ASP A 122 1.66 -8.36 13.75
N GLY A 123 1.11 -9.53 13.44
CA GLY A 123 1.29 -10.18 12.14
C GLY A 123 0.67 -9.35 11.00
N ARG A 124 -0.57 -8.91 11.20
CA ARG A 124 -1.27 -8.03 10.27
C ARG A 124 -0.62 -6.64 10.19
N ALA A 125 -0.13 -6.10 11.32
CA ALA A 125 0.59 -4.83 11.34
C ALA A 125 1.88 -4.93 10.52
N ASN A 126 2.65 -6.02 10.67
CA ASN A 126 3.86 -6.27 9.90
C ASN A 126 3.59 -6.37 8.39
N ALA A 127 2.49 -7.02 7.99
CA ALA A 127 2.07 -7.06 6.59
C ALA A 127 1.66 -5.67 6.06
N ALA A 128 0.90 -4.90 6.85
CA ALA A 128 0.44 -3.55 6.48
C ALA A 128 1.61 -2.58 6.21
N VAL A 129 2.70 -2.70 6.96
CA VAL A 129 3.87 -1.79 6.83
C VAL A 129 4.95 -2.29 5.87
N LEU A 130 4.79 -3.50 5.32
CA LEU A 130 5.81 -4.17 4.51
C LEU A 130 6.31 -3.34 3.31
N PRO A 131 5.46 -2.61 2.56
CA PRO A 131 5.93 -1.80 1.44
C PRO A 131 6.96 -0.73 1.82
N PHE A 132 6.79 -0.09 2.98
CA PHE A 132 7.68 0.97 3.45
C PHE A 132 9.00 0.40 3.98
N ARG A 133 8.93 -0.70 4.74
CA ARG A 133 10.12 -1.41 5.23
C ARG A 133 10.96 -1.95 4.07
N ALA A 134 10.31 -2.62 3.11
CA ALA A 134 11.00 -3.12 1.93
C ALA A 134 11.52 -1.98 1.04
N GLY A 135 10.81 -0.86 0.96
CA GLY A 135 11.27 0.35 0.27
C GLY A 135 12.41 1.08 0.97
N GLY A 136 12.81 0.69 2.18
CA GLY A 136 13.88 1.33 2.94
C GLY A 136 13.54 2.73 3.46
N TRP A 137 12.28 2.95 3.84
CA TRP A 137 11.87 4.21 4.49
C TRP A 137 12.55 4.35 5.85
N ALA A 138 13.00 5.56 6.18
CA ALA A 138 13.89 5.79 7.32
C ALA A 138 13.18 5.67 8.68
N ARG A 139 11.90 6.03 8.75
CA ARG A 139 11.10 6.00 9.99
C ARG A 139 10.23 4.75 10.03
N GLU A 140 10.02 4.25 11.25
CA GLU A 140 9.13 3.12 11.45
C GLU A 140 7.67 3.51 11.15
N PRO A 141 7.02 2.86 10.18
CA PRO A 141 5.62 3.10 9.90
C PRO A 141 4.73 2.63 11.06
N GLU A 142 3.56 3.25 11.21
CA GLU A 142 2.56 2.86 12.19
C GLU A 142 1.36 2.20 11.51
N ALA A 143 1.08 0.95 11.86
CA ALA A 143 -0.18 0.29 11.55
C ALA A 143 -0.91 -0.07 12.86
N ARG A 144 -2.20 0.26 12.94
CA ARG A 144 -3.07 -0.02 14.09
C ARG A 144 -4.45 -0.47 13.62
N PHE A 145 -5.09 -1.33 14.41
CA PHE A 145 -6.42 -1.86 14.13
C PHE A 145 -7.32 -1.64 15.33
N PHE A 146 -8.56 -1.29 15.07
CA PHE A 146 -9.52 -0.95 16.10
C PHE A 146 -10.84 -1.66 15.87
N THR A 147 -11.49 -2.06 16.97
CA THR A 147 -12.88 -2.51 16.99
C THR A 147 -13.75 -1.46 17.63
N LEU A 148 -14.93 -1.25 17.06
CA LEU A 148 -15.94 -0.31 17.54
C LEU A 148 -17.08 -1.10 18.19
N PRO A 149 -17.67 -0.59 19.29
CA PRO A 149 -18.77 -1.27 19.97
C PRO A 149 -20.05 -1.29 19.14
N ASN A 150 -20.22 -0.33 18.22
CA ASN A 150 -21.36 -0.21 17.32
C ASN A 150 -20.91 0.21 15.92
N PRO A 151 -21.68 -0.08 14.87
CA PRO A 151 -21.40 0.40 13.52
C PRO A 151 -21.28 1.93 13.45
N LEU A 152 -20.16 2.43 12.93
CA LEU A 152 -19.90 3.85 12.72
C LEU A 152 -20.79 4.41 11.60
N SER A 153 -21.39 5.58 11.80
CA SER A 153 -22.05 6.31 10.72
C SER A 153 -21.02 6.75 9.68
N LEU A 154 -21.37 6.72 8.40
CA LEU A 154 -20.44 7.15 7.36
C LEU A 154 -20.11 8.65 7.46
N ASP A 155 -21.05 9.46 7.93
CA ASP A 155 -20.85 10.90 8.17
C ASP A 155 -19.96 11.17 9.39
N ASP A 156 -19.74 10.17 10.24
CA ASP A 156 -18.87 10.25 11.42
C ASP A 156 -17.47 9.69 11.14
N PHE A 157 -17.26 9.05 9.99
CA PHE A 157 -15.94 8.56 9.57
C PHE A 157 -15.13 9.69 8.93
N GLY A 158 -14.48 10.47 9.79
CA GLY A 158 -13.64 11.61 9.39
C GLY A 158 -12.54 11.90 10.40
N ILE A 159 -11.94 13.09 10.32
CA ILE A 159 -10.77 13.42 11.13
C ILE A 159 -11.07 13.48 12.64
N SER A 160 -12.27 13.91 13.04
CA SER A 160 -12.70 13.91 14.44
C SER A 160 -12.65 12.52 15.07
N PHE A 161 -13.05 11.49 14.31
CA PHE A 161 -12.96 10.10 14.76
C PHE A 161 -11.50 9.64 14.87
N ILE A 162 -10.70 9.89 13.81
CA ILE A 162 -9.30 9.44 13.73
C ILE A 162 -8.46 10.02 14.88
N LYS A 163 -8.67 11.28 15.27
CA LYS A 163 -7.92 11.97 16.32
C LYS A 163 -8.08 11.38 17.72
N GLU A 164 -9.18 10.68 17.98
CA GLU A 164 -9.45 10.08 19.28
C GLU A 164 -8.85 8.68 19.40
N LEU A 165 -8.32 8.12 18.30
CA LEU A 165 -7.62 6.85 18.31
C LEU A 165 -6.21 7.00 18.92
N PRO A 166 -5.71 6.02 19.66
CA PRO A 166 -4.37 6.05 20.27
C PRO A 166 -3.26 5.82 19.23
N LEU A 167 -3.03 6.81 18.37
CA LEU A 167 -2.07 6.80 17.27
C LEU A 167 -0.84 7.65 17.60
N ARG A 168 0.37 7.10 17.44
CA ARG A 168 1.64 7.84 17.64
C ARG A 168 1.77 8.98 16.64
N CYS A 169 1.32 8.78 15.40
CA CYS A 169 1.40 9.79 14.35
C CYS A 169 0.54 11.03 14.61
N LEU A 170 -0.42 10.96 15.56
CA LEU A 170 -1.30 12.06 15.97
C LEU A 170 -0.94 12.64 17.34
N ALA A 171 0.10 12.12 18.00
CA ALA A 171 0.54 12.66 19.28
C ALA A 171 0.92 14.15 19.13
N GLY A 172 0.35 14.99 20.00
CA GLY A 172 0.58 16.44 19.98
C GLY A 172 -0.20 17.21 18.91
N GLU A 173 -1.14 16.58 18.18
CA GLU A 173 -2.01 17.33 17.26
C GLU A 173 -2.76 18.47 17.99
N GLY A 174 -2.88 19.62 17.33
CA GLY A 174 -3.52 20.83 17.88
C GLY A 174 -2.56 21.82 18.56
N SER A 175 -1.29 21.48 18.72
CA SER A 175 -0.27 22.29 19.39
C SER A 175 0.48 23.29 18.48
N HIS A 176 -0.26 24.19 17.81
CA HIS A 176 0.27 25.37 17.09
C HIS A 176 0.84 25.20 15.66
N ARG A 177 0.86 23.98 15.07
CA ARG A 177 1.43 23.76 13.70
C ARG A 177 0.44 23.58 12.55
N GLY A 178 -0.86 23.55 12.84
CA GLY A 178 -1.92 23.32 11.85
C GLY A 178 -3.03 22.44 12.43
N ARG A 179 -4.08 22.23 11.65
CA ARG A 179 -5.17 21.30 11.99
C ARG A 179 -5.11 20.09 11.07
N ALA A 180 -5.21 18.91 11.65
CA ALA A 180 -5.33 17.70 10.87
C ALA A 180 -6.62 17.72 10.03
N LEU A 181 -6.60 17.02 8.90
CA LEU A 181 -7.79 16.82 8.07
C LEU A 181 -7.79 15.44 7.44
N ALA A 182 -8.97 14.99 7.05
CA ALA A 182 -9.18 13.75 6.32
C ALA A 182 -9.99 14.03 5.04
N CYS A 183 -9.64 13.34 3.97
CA CYS A 183 -10.34 13.38 2.70
C CYS A 183 -10.67 11.96 2.24
N VAL A 184 -11.81 11.82 1.56
CA VAL A 184 -12.24 10.56 0.95
C VAL A 184 -11.30 10.22 -0.20
N THR A 185 -10.76 9.00 -0.19
CA THR A 185 -9.92 8.46 -1.26
C THR A 185 -10.50 7.13 -1.72
N THR A 186 -9.81 6.46 -2.64
CA THR A 186 -10.28 5.22 -3.25
C THR A 186 -9.28 4.08 -3.03
N ALA A 187 -9.77 2.87 -3.20
CA ALA A 187 -8.97 1.64 -3.08
C ALA A 187 -7.77 1.61 -4.04
N ASP A 188 -7.95 2.06 -5.29
CA ASP A 188 -6.88 2.17 -6.30
C ASP A 188 -5.83 3.22 -5.93
N ASP A 189 -6.23 4.33 -5.32
CA ASP A 189 -5.29 5.35 -4.82
C ASP A 189 -4.42 4.82 -3.69
N VAL A 190 -5.04 4.15 -2.72
CA VAL A 190 -4.32 3.53 -1.59
C VAL A 190 -3.37 2.46 -2.10
N LEU A 191 -3.84 1.55 -2.95
CA LEU A 191 -3.02 0.48 -3.49
C LEU A 191 -1.85 1.01 -4.33
N ASN A 192 -2.07 2.07 -5.11
CA ASN A 192 -1.02 2.73 -5.89
C ASN A 192 0.06 3.37 -5.01
N GLU A 193 -0.33 3.98 -3.90
CA GLU A 193 0.62 4.60 -2.97
C GLU A 193 1.45 3.54 -2.22
N LEU A 194 0.83 2.41 -1.83
CA LEU A 194 1.53 1.25 -1.27
C LEU A 194 2.55 0.67 -2.28
N PHE A 195 2.13 0.50 -3.55
CA PHE A 195 3.04 0.09 -4.62
C PHE A 195 4.19 1.08 -4.78
N THR A 196 3.89 2.38 -4.85
CA THR A 196 4.89 3.43 -5.03
C THR A 196 5.93 3.44 -3.90
N ALA A 197 5.50 3.24 -2.65
CA ALA A 197 6.38 3.23 -1.49
C ALA A 197 7.50 2.18 -1.59
N SER A 198 7.19 0.98 -2.10
CA SER A 198 8.17 -0.10 -2.30
C SER A 198 8.83 -0.09 -3.69
N TYR A 199 8.16 0.42 -4.71
CA TYR A 199 8.67 0.47 -6.08
C TYR A 199 9.73 1.57 -6.26
N VAL A 200 9.46 2.76 -5.73
CA VAL A 200 10.41 3.88 -5.75
C VAL A 200 11.40 3.77 -4.60
N GLY A 201 10.92 3.34 -3.43
CA GLY A 201 11.69 3.34 -2.19
C GLY A 201 11.64 4.69 -1.47
N GLY A 202 12.20 4.71 -0.27
CA GLY A 202 12.41 5.93 0.52
C GLY A 202 13.55 6.79 -0.04
N VAL A 203 13.71 8.00 0.50
CA VAL A 203 14.72 9.03 0.19
C VAL A 203 16.12 8.43 0.12
N ASN A 204 16.48 7.63 1.12
CA ASN A 204 17.76 6.93 1.20
C ASN A 204 17.64 5.41 0.97
N GLY A 205 16.44 4.96 0.59
CA GLY A 205 16.11 3.56 0.36
C GLY A 205 16.38 3.10 -1.07
N GLN A 206 16.07 1.84 -1.36
CA GLN A 206 16.14 1.27 -2.69
C GLN A 206 14.82 0.58 -3.02
N GLY A 207 14.26 0.91 -4.18
CA GLY A 207 13.04 0.27 -4.68
C GLY A 207 13.23 -1.22 -4.99
N GLN A 208 12.16 -1.99 -4.84
CA GLN A 208 12.16 -3.46 -4.92
C GLN A 208 11.90 -4.02 -6.33
N GLY A 209 11.73 -3.15 -7.33
CA GLY A 209 11.25 -3.56 -8.66
C GLY A 209 9.74 -3.83 -8.68
N GLY A 210 9.15 -3.97 -9.87
CA GLY A 210 7.71 -4.04 -10.06
C GLY A 210 7.07 -5.27 -9.44
N ALA A 211 7.71 -6.44 -9.60
CA ALA A 211 7.14 -7.71 -9.12
C ALA A 211 6.98 -7.76 -7.60
N TYR A 212 8.05 -7.47 -6.84
CA TYR A 212 7.98 -7.45 -5.37
C TYR A 212 7.22 -6.25 -4.84
N ALA A 213 7.35 -5.07 -5.44
CA ALA A 213 6.55 -3.92 -5.01
C ALA A 213 5.04 -4.20 -5.13
N ARG A 214 4.63 -4.89 -6.20
CA ARG A 214 3.26 -5.36 -6.39
C ARG A 214 2.85 -6.37 -5.32
N LEU A 215 3.70 -7.35 -5.01
CA LEU A 215 3.43 -8.33 -3.95
C LEU A 215 3.21 -7.64 -2.60
N TYR A 216 4.13 -6.77 -2.19
CA TYR A 216 4.06 -6.08 -0.90
C TYR A 216 2.87 -5.13 -0.82
N ALA A 217 2.54 -4.45 -1.92
CA ALA A 217 1.34 -3.62 -1.98
C ALA A 217 0.08 -4.44 -1.73
N TRP A 218 -0.05 -5.62 -2.37
CA TRP A 218 -1.19 -6.51 -2.13
C TRP A 218 -1.22 -7.08 -0.71
N ASP A 219 -0.08 -7.47 -0.13
CA ASP A 219 -0.03 -7.92 1.26
C ASP A 219 -0.51 -6.84 2.23
N SER A 220 -0.02 -5.61 2.05
CA SER A 220 -0.45 -4.48 2.84
C SER A 220 -1.94 -4.18 2.64
N PHE A 221 -2.41 -4.23 1.40
CA PHE A 221 -3.81 -3.97 1.06
C PHE A 221 -4.77 -4.99 1.71
N TYR A 222 -4.42 -6.27 1.69
CA TYR A 222 -5.15 -7.33 2.40
C TYR A 222 -5.15 -7.09 3.91
N ALA A 223 -3.99 -6.73 4.46
CA ALA A 223 -3.89 -6.38 5.87
C ALA A 223 -4.78 -5.19 6.21
N LEU A 224 -4.86 -4.13 5.40
CA LEU A 224 -5.77 -3.01 5.66
C LEU A 224 -7.24 -3.43 5.65
N MET A 225 -7.66 -4.25 4.69
CA MET A 225 -9.04 -4.77 4.62
C MET A 225 -9.34 -5.86 5.66
N GLY A 226 -8.33 -6.36 6.38
CA GLY A 226 -8.49 -7.46 7.34
C GLY A 226 -8.87 -8.78 6.66
N MET A 227 -8.31 -9.00 5.46
CA MET A 227 -8.58 -10.18 4.64
C MET A 227 -7.45 -11.21 4.76
N PRO A 228 -7.78 -12.51 4.84
CA PRO A 228 -6.79 -13.58 4.75
C PRO A 228 -6.10 -13.59 3.38
N THR A 229 -4.79 -13.87 3.34
CA THR A 229 -3.98 -13.90 2.11
C THR A 229 -4.39 -14.99 1.11
N GLY A 230 -5.18 -15.98 1.55
CA GLY A 230 -5.75 -17.02 0.68
C GLY A 230 -7.00 -16.58 -0.10
N VAL A 231 -7.58 -15.41 0.20
CA VAL A 231 -8.69 -14.89 -0.61
C VAL A 231 -8.16 -14.53 -2.02
N PRO A 232 -8.80 -14.94 -3.11
CA PRO A 232 -8.35 -14.58 -4.46
C PRO A 232 -8.31 -13.06 -4.69
N LEU A 233 -7.32 -12.56 -5.43
CA LEU A 233 -7.13 -11.12 -5.64
C LEU A 233 -8.33 -10.45 -6.32
N LEU A 234 -8.99 -11.14 -7.27
CA LEU A 234 -10.22 -10.63 -7.89
C LEU A 234 -11.35 -10.43 -6.88
N GLU A 235 -11.44 -11.28 -5.87
CA GLU A 235 -12.42 -11.13 -4.78
C GLU A 235 -12.02 -9.98 -3.85
N ALA A 236 -10.72 -9.81 -3.58
CA ALA A 236 -10.23 -8.65 -2.83
C ALA A 236 -10.53 -7.33 -3.54
N VAL A 237 -10.42 -7.26 -4.87
CA VAL A 237 -10.83 -6.10 -5.68
C VAL A 237 -12.30 -5.78 -5.47
N ARG A 238 -13.18 -6.79 -5.53
CA ARG A 238 -14.63 -6.59 -5.33
C ARG A 238 -14.92 -6.05 -3.92
N ARG A 239 -14.35 -6.67 -2.89
CA ARG A 239 -14.56 -6.25 -1.50
C ARG A 239 -13.97 -4.89 -1.17
N ALA A 240 -12.93 -4.47 -1.87
CA ALA A 240 -12.33 -3.15 -1.67
C ALA A 240 -13.33 -2.01 -1.92
N ALA A 241 -14.31 -2.20 -2.81
CA ALA A 241 -15.36 -1.22 -3.09
C ALA A 241 -16.35 -1.04 -1.92
N ASP A 242 -16.53 -2.08 -1.09
CA ASP A 242 -17.42 -2.03 0.07
C ASP A 242 -16.79 -1.37 1.29
N HIS A 243 -15.46 -1.24 1.30
CA HIS A 243 -14.73 -0.51 2.33
C HIS A 243 -14.86 1.01 2.13
N ARG A 244 -14.58 1.79 3.17
CA ARG A 244 -14.42 3.24 3.06
C ARG A 244 -12.98 3.61 3.34
N TRP A 245 -12.44 4.47 2.49
CA TRP A 245 -11.04 4.83 2.48
C TRP A 245 -10.90 6.32 2.71
N LEU A 246 -10.12 6.69 3.72
CA LEU A 246 -9.72 8.06 3.97
C LEU A 246 -8.22 8.17 3.80
N ARG A 247 -7.79 9.29 3.21
CA ARG A 247 -6.44 9.81 3.35
C ARG A 247 -6.48 10.93 4.37
N PHE A 248 -5.55 10.96 5.31
CA PHE A 248 -5.44 12.07 6.25
C PHE A 248 -4.04 12.66 6.28
N MET A 249 -3.98 13.89 6.79
CA MET A 249 -2.74 14.61 7.09
C MET A 249 -2.88 15.20 8.48
N ALA A 250 -1.80 15.14 9.25
CA ALA A 250 -1.70 15.77 10.56
C ALA A 250 -0.37 16.52 10.68
N PHE A 251 -0.39 17.63 11.41
CA PHE A 251 0.75 18.52 11.60
C PHE A 251 1.35 18.27 12.98
N THR A 252 2.03 17.13 13.13
CA THR A 252 2.70 16.70 14.36
C THR A 252 4.21 16.64 14.14
N ASP A 253 4.98 16.46 15.21
CA ASP A 253 6.43 16.19 15.07
C ASP A 253 6.71 14.84 14.41
N TRP A 254 5.69 13.99 14.25
CA TRP A 254 5.83 12.71 13.57
C TRP A 254 5.86 12.85 12.04
N PHE A 255 5.12 13.81 11.46
CA PHE A 255 5.08 14.05 10.02
C PHE A 255 5.98 15.23 9.63
N HIS A 256 6.93 15.01 8.73
CA HIS A 256 7.91 16.04 8.34
C HIS A 256 7.44 16.93 7.17
N HIS A 257 6.50 16.47 6.35
CA HIS A 257 5.92 17.14 5.18
C HIS A 257 6.94 17.63 4.12
N ASP A 258 8.19 17.17 4.17
CA ASP A 258 9.26 17.65 3.30
C ASP A 258 9.50 16.72 2.10
N THR A 259 9.46 15.41 2.30
CA THR A 259 9.77 14.40 1.29
C THR A 259 8.53 13.59 0.93
N SER A 260 8.11 12.68 1.81
CA SER A 260 6.98 11.78 1.59
C SER A 260 6.25 11.44 2.89
N ASP A 261 5.00 11.88 3.00
CA ASP A 261 4.09 11.48 4.07
C ASP A 261 2.83 10.84 3.50
N LEU A 262 2.37 9.81 4.19
CA LEU A 262 1.20 9.06 3.82
C LEU A 262 0.47 8.61 5.08
N ALA A 263 -0.84 8.79 5.09
CA ALA A 263 -1.67 8.25 6.15
C ALA A 263 -3.06 7.91 5.63
N PHE A 264 -3.53 6.70 5.96
CA PHE A 264 -4.83 6.18 5.55
C PHE A 264 -5.61 5.64 6.74
N ALA A 265 -6.93 5.76 6.68
CA ALA A 265 -7.85 5.04 7.54
C ALA A 265 -8.83 4.26 6.67
N VAL A 266 -9.12 3.02 7.05
CA VAL A 266 -9.97 2.10 6.31
C VAL A 266 -11.05 1.58 7.24
N LEU A 267 -12.30 1.89 6.92
CA LEU A 267 -13.47 1.36 7.62
C LEU A 267 -14.00 0.15 6.86
N ASP A 268 -14.20 -0.93 7.58
CA ASP A 268 -14.71 -2.17 7.01
C ASP A 268 -16.22 -2.11 6.67
N PRO A 269 -16.75 -3.04 5.86
CA PRO A 269 -18.15 -3.01 5.44
C PRO A 269 -19.15 -3.14 6.59
N THR A 270 -18.78 -3.80 7.70
CA THR A 270 -19.65 -3.88 8.89
C THR A 270 -19.63 -2.59 9.71
N ARG A 271 -18.71 -1.67 9.38
CA ARG A 271 -18.49 -0.37 10.03
C ARG A 271 -18.11 -0.50 11.50
N THR A 272 -17.57 -1.65 11.88
CA THR A 272 -17.18 -1.94 13.27
C THR A 272 -15.69 -2.19 13.41
N ARG A 273 -14.93 -2.18 12.32
CA ARG A 273 -13.47 -2.35 12.33
C ARG A 273 -12.83 -1.25 11.52
N VAL A 274 -11.77 -0.68 12.09
CA VAL A 274 -10.95 0.34 11.42
C VAL A 274 -9.50 -0.09 11.39
N ALA A 275 -8.86 0.02 10.23
CA ALA A 275 -7.41 -0.04 10.10
C ALA A 275 -6.85 1.37 9.85
N VAL A 276 -5.74 1.70 10.50
CA VAL A 276 -5.01 2.95 10.28
C VAL A 276 -3.58 2.58 9.91
N LEU A 277 -3.06 3.23 8.86
CA LEU A 277 -1.68 3.12 8.41
C LEU A 277 -1.11 4.52 8.22
N ALA A 278 0.03 4.80 8.83
CA ALA A 278 0.79 6.02 8.63
C ALA A 278 2.25 5.69 8.35
N ALA A 279 2.85 6.39 7.40
CA ALA A 279 4.25 6.31 7.06
C ALA A 279 4.76 7.71 6.74
N THR A 280 5.96 8.01 7.22
CA THR A 280 6.70 9.23 6.91
C THR A 280 8.09 8.81 6.49
N ASP A 281 8.65 9.54 5.55
CA ASP A 281 10.05 9.47 5.23
C ASP A 281 10.68 10.83 5.41
N THR A 282 11.97 10.84 5.71
CA THR A 282 12.74 12.06 5.90
C THR A 282 14.21 11.76 5.60
N ASP A 283 14.96 12.81 5.27
CA ASP A 283 16.41 12.68 5.26
C ASP A 283 16.90 12.55 6.70
N ALA A 284 17.22 11.31 7.12
CA ALA A 284 17.70 10.97 8.46
C ALA A 284 18.92 11.79 8.90
N HIS A 285 19.64 12.44 7.97
CA HIS A 285 20.74 13.35 8.30
C HIS A 285 20.30 14.67 8.96
N ARG A 286 19.03 15.07 8.86
CA ARG A 286 18.49 16.25 9.56
C ARG A 286 18.23 16.04 11.05
N ASP A 287 18.15 14.79 11.50
CA ASP A 287 17.78 14.44 12.89
C ASP A 287 18.96 14.19 13.82
N ARG A 288 20.21 14.41 13.37
CA ARG A 288 21.36 14.43 14.29
C ARG A 288 21.42 15.81 14.97
N PRO A 289 21.32 15.90 16.32
CA PRO A 289 21.70 17.13 17.00
C PRO A 289 23.18 17.41 16.68
N ALA A 290 23.47 18.66 16.35
CA ALA A 290 24.84 19.16 16.21
C ALA A 290 25.61 19.07 17.53
#